data_AF-A0A7W4GBV1-F1
#
_entry.id   AF-A0A7W4GBV1-F1
#
_cell.length_a   1.000
_cell.length_b   1.000
_cell.length_c   1.000
_cell.angle_alpha   90.00
_cell.angle_beta   90.00
_cell.angle_gamma   90.00
#
_symmetry.space_group_name_H-M   'P 1'
#
loop_
_entity.id
_entity.type
_entity.pdbx_description
1 polymer ?
#
loop_
_entity_poly.entity_id
_entity_poly.type
_entity_poly.pdbx_seq_one_letter_code
_entity_poly.pdbx_strand_id
1 'polypeptide(L)'
;MYNTAKKQLWFGELRTSKGNTIVVHDNQLPEASPGRIFMYNTIRNTIVEYVEDIVKVNLHDLDEQQTKAAMAEFGDAWKAARSEFMAKHQLRIDLSKVPDTAPPRKAKPAPEPDEAINADDDIPEFDDSDDDNDSFDDMGDSVDD
;
A
#
# COMPACT_ATOMS: atom_id res chain seq x y z
N MET A 1 14.42 -22.44 5.66
CA MET A 1 14.98 -21.12 6.04
C MET A 1 15.03 -20.26 4.79
N TYR A 2 14.45 -19.06 4.87
CA TYR A 2 14.39 -18.08 3.77
C TYR A 2 15.80 -17.74 3.28
N ASN A 3 16.20 -18.28 2.14
CA ASN A 3 17.58 -18.11 1.63
C ASN A 3 17.52 -17.49 0.23
N THR A 4 17.10 -16.23 0.20
CA THR A 4 17.00 -15.42 -1.01
C THR A 4 18.37 -15.08 -1.59
N ALA A 5 19.46 -15.18 -0.83
CA ALA A 5 20.82 -14.89 -1.31
C ALA A 5 21.34 -15.87 -2.39
N LYS A 6 20.69 -17.03 -2.59
CA LYS A 6 21.15 -18.05 -3.56
C LYS A 6 20.25 -18.21 -4.80
N LYS A 7 19.01 -17.72 -4.78
CA LYS A 7 18.07 -17.87 -5.90
C LYS A 7 17.80 -16.49 -6.50
N GLN A 8 18.08 -16.34 -7.80
CA GLN A 8 17.80 -15.10 -8.54
C GLN A 8 16.31 -14.74 -8.51
N LEU A 9 15.45 -15.77 -8.53
CA LEU A 9 14.00 -15.69 -8.42
C LEU A 9 13.52 -16.72 -7.39
N TRP A 10 12.75 -16.28 -6.40
CA TRP A 10 12.18 -17.13 -5.36
C TRP A 10 10.66 -16.97 -5.36
N PHE A 11 9.95 -18.10 -5.34
CA PHE A 11 8.50 -18.15 -5.18
C PHE A 11 8.20 -18.75 -3.81
N GLY A 12 7.28 -18.14 -3.09
CA GLY A 12 6.73 -18.77 -1.90
C GLY A 12 5.35 -18.26 -1.57
N GLU A 13 4.85 -18.66 -0.41
CA GLU A 13 3.60 -18.14 0.13
C GLU A 13 3.86 -17.29 1.37
N LEU A 14 3.18 -16.15 1.40
CA LEU A 14 3.05 -15.29 2.56
C LEU A 14 1.76 -15.68 3.29
N ARG A 15 1.89 -16.28 4.48
CA ARG A 15 0.75 -16.66 5.32
C ARG A 15 0.46 -15.54 6.31
N THR A 16 -0.68 -14.89 6.16
CA THR A 16 -1.13 -13.85 7.10
C THR A 16 -2.46 -14.24 7.70
N SER A 17 -2.88 -13.59 8.80
CA SER A 17 -4.22 -13.77 9.36
C SER A 17 -5.34 -13.43 8.38
N LYS A 18 -5.04 -12.66 7.32
CA LYS A 18 -5.98 -12.32 6.24
C LYS A 18 -6.05 -13.37 5.14
N GLY A 19 -5.14 -14.35 5.15
CA GLY A 19 -5.06 -15.42 4.15
C GLY A 19 -3.65 -15.66 3.63
N ASN A 20 -3.54 -16.69 2.79
CA ASN A 20 -2.32 -17.14 2.16
C ASN A 20 -2.21 -16.48 0.79
N THR A 21 -1.08 -15.85 0.50
CA THR A 21 -0.84 -15.18 -0.79
C THR A 21 0.45 -15.67 -1.39
N ILE A 22 0.44 -16.02 -2.67
CA ILE A 22 1.68 -16.34 -3.37
C ILE A 22 2.43 -15.04 -3.62
N VAL A 23 3.73 -15.08 -3.32
CA VAL A 23 4.61 -13.93 -3.47
C VAL A 23 5.89 -14.36 -4.18
N VAL A 24 6.42 -13.43 -4.98
CA VAL A 24 7.62 -13.67 -5.78
C VAL A 24 8.66 -12.64 -5.40
N HIS A 25 9.81 -13.11 -4.95
CA HIS A 25 10.97 -12.28 -4.66
C HIS A 25 11.98 -12.41 -5.79
N ASP A 26 12.45 -11.27 -6.31
CA ASP A 26 13.42 -11.20 -7.39
C ASP A 26 14.61 -10.33 -6.96
N ASN A 27 15.82 -10.89 -7.07
CA ASN A 27 17.06 -10.20 -6.69
C ASN A 27 17.56 -9.21 -7.76
N GLN A 28 16.91 -9.12 -8.92
CA GLN A 28 17.24 -8.10 -9.92
C GLN A 28 16.49 -6.79 -9.70
N LEU A 29 15.55 -6.76 -8.76
CA LEU A 29 14.92 -5.53 -8.31
C LEU A 29 15.92 -4.69 -7.51
N PRO A 30 15.84 -3.35 -7.60
CA PRO A 30 16.68 -2.47 -6.80
C PRO A 30 16.48 -2.74 -5.31
N GLU A 31 17.53 -2.50 -4.52
CA GLU A 31 17.45 -2.63 -3.07
C GLU A 31 16.44 -1.62 -2.52
N ALA A 32 15.50 -2.10 -1.70
CA ALA A 32 14.49 -1.25 -1.09
C ALA A 32 15.08 -0.44 0.06
N SER A 33 14.24 0.32 0.76
CA SER A 33 14.67 1.02 1.98
C SER A 33 15.25 0.03 3.01
N PRO A 34 16.15 0.47 3.91
CA PRO A 34 16.77 -0.41 4.90
C PRO A 34 15.74 -1.23 5.68
N GLY A 35 15.89 -2.56 5.68
CA GLY A 35 14.97 -3.50 6.34
C GLY A 35 13.66 -3.76 5.58
N ARG A 36 13.57 -3.37 4.30
CA ARG A 36 12.45 -3.66 3.42
C ARG A 36 12.88 -4.50 2.23
N ILE A 37 11.93 -5.25 1.66
CA ILE A 37 12.12 -6.03 0.45
C ILE A 37 10.98 -5.81 -0.52
N PHE A 38 11.29 -5.76 -1.82
CA PHE A 38 10.27 -5.78 -2.85
C PHE A 38 9.86 -7.22 -3.14
N MET A 39 8.55 -7.44 -3.16
CA MET A 39 7.95 -8.72 -3.52
C MET A 39 6.74 -8.48 -4.39
N TYR A 40 6.64 -9.24 -5.48
CA TYR A 40 5.45 -9.25 -6.30
C TYR A 40 4.36 -10.04 -5.58
N ASN A 41 3.19 -9.41 -5.41
CA ASN A 41 2.01 -9.98 -4.78
C ASN A 41 1.04 -10.41 -5.87
N THR A 42 0.66 -11.70 -5.89
CA THR A 42 -0.24 -12.24 -6.92
C THR A 42 -1.67 -11.73 -6.80
N ILE A 43 -2.16 -11.44 -5.59
CA ILE A 43 -3.50 -10.87 -5.36
C ILE A 43 -3.60 -9.44 -5.86
N ARG A 44 -2.58 -8.62 -5.56
CA ARG A 44 -2.52 -7.22 -6.02
C ARG A 44 -1.97 -7.07 -7.43
N ASN A 45 -1.48 -8.16 -8.01
CA ASN A 45 -0.83 -8.21 -9.31
C ASN A 45 0.25 -7.13 -9.48
N THR A 46 1.01 -6.82 -8.42
CA THR A 46 1.97 -5.72 -8.42
C THR A 46 3.12 -5.94 -7.44
N ILE A 47 4.23 -5.23 -7.66
CA ILE A 47 5.39 -5.26 -6.76
C ILE A 47 5.11 -4.31 -5.59
N VAL A 48 5.14 -4.87 -4.38
CA VAL A 48 4.88 -4.16 -3.14
C VAL A 48 6.12 -4.21 -2.25
N GLU A 49 6.37 -3.12 -1.53
CA GLU A 49 7.41 -3.05 -0.52
C GLU A 49 6.89 -3.65 0.80
N TYR A 50 7.61 -4.63 1.33
CA TYR A 50 7.31 -5.27 2.61
C TYR A 50 8.43 -5.04 3.60
N VAL A 51 8.08 -5.06 4.90
CA VAL A 51 9.05 -5.02 5.99
C VAL A 51 9.62 -6.43 6.17
N GLU A 52 10.91 -6.59 5.89
CA GLU A 52 11.60 -7.88 5.83
C GLU A 52 11.46 -8.68 7.12
N ASP A 53 11.59 -8.01 8.28
CA ASP A 53 11.50 -8.60 9.61
C ASP A 53 10.14 -9.29 9.88
N ILE A 54 9.05 -8.65 9.42
CA ILE A 54 7.67 -9.14 9.63
C ILE A 54 7.32 -10.23 8.63
N VAL A 55 7.77 -10.10 7.37
CA VAL A 55 7.40 -11.09 6.35
C VAL A 55 8.22 -12.36 6.48
N LYS A 56 9.50 -12.30 6.84
CA LYS A 56 10.38 -13.48 6.92
C LYS A 56 9.83 -14.57 7.85
N VAL A 57 9.16 -14.19 8.93
CA VAL A 57 8.56 -15.15 9.88
C VAL A 57 7.30 -15.83 9.33
N ASN A 58 6.65 -15.20 8.34
CA ASN A 58 5.40 -15.64 7.73
C ASN A 58 5.58 -16.19 6.31
N LEU A 59 6.84 -16.28 5.86
CA LEU A 59 7.19 -16.69 4.52
C LEU A 59 7.56 -18.17 4.49
N HIS A 60 6.84 -18.90 3.64
CA HIS A 60 7.03 -20.32 3.47
C HIS A 60 7.47 -20.62 2.03
N ASP A 61 8.45 -21.51 1.88
CA ASP A 61 8.83 -22.03 0.56
C ASP A 61 7.68 -22.86 0.01
N LEU A 62 7.43 -22.73 -1.29
CA LEU A 62 6.52 -23.59 -2.02
C LEU A 62 7.24 -24.87 -2.44
N ASP A 63 6.50 -25.98 -2.50
CA ASP A 63 7.00 -27.21 -3.09
C ASP A 63 7.31 -27.02 -4.59
N GLU A 64 8.09 -27.91 -5.19
CA GLU A 64 8.49 -27.79 -6.60
C GLU A 64 7.28 -27.80 -7.55
N GLN A 65 6.25 -28.59 -7.24
CA GLN A 65 5.02 -28.63 -8.04
C GLN A 65 4.26 -27.30 -7.96
N GLN A 66 4.13 -26.75 -6.76
CA GLN A 66 3.46 -25.47 -6.54
C GLN A 66 4.25 -24.31 -7.15
N THR A 67 5.58 -24.36 -7.07
CA THR A 67 6.47 -23.38 -7.70
C THR A 67 6.29 -23.37 -9.22
N LYS A 68 6.23 -24.55 -9.86
CA LYS A 68 5.97 -24.65 -11.30
C LYS A 68 4.59 -24.11 -11.68
N ALA A 69 3.57 -24.44 -10.90
CA ALA A 69 2.22 -23.93 -11.12
C ALA A 69 2.18 -22.40 -10.99
N ALA A 70 2.74 -21.85 -9.91
CA ALA A 70 2.82 -20.42 -9.68
C ALA A 70 3.64 -19.69 -10.76
N MET A 71 4.72 -20.29 -11.25
CA MET A 71 5.51 -19.73 -12.34
C MET A 71 4.75 -19.74 -13.67
N ALA A 72 3.97 -20.79 -13.95
CA ALA A 72 3.15 -20.86 -15.16
C ALA A 72 1.96 -19.89 -15.12
N GLU A 73 1.35 -19.70 -13.95
CA GLU A 73 0.17 -18.85 -13.77
C GLU A 73 0.52 -17.37 -13.62
N PHE A 74 1.52 -17.05 -12.79
CA PHE A 74 1.87 -15.68 -12.42
C PHE A 74 3.17 -15.18 -13.06
N GLY A 75 3.92 -16.02 -13.79
CA GLY A 75 5.21 -15.65 -14.35
C GLY A 75 5.12 -14.49 -15.35
N ASP A 76 4.13 -14.48 -16.23
CA ASP A 76 3.96 -13.39 -17.20
C ASP A 76 3.45 -12.11 -16.54
N ALA A 77 2.55 -12.24 -15.56
CA ALA A 77 2.07 -11.13 -14.76
C ALA A 77 3.18 -10.47 -13.92
N TRP A 78 4.07 -11.28 -13.35
CA TRP A 78 5.29 -10.83 -12.68
C TRP A 78 6.23 -10.07 -13.64
N LYS A 79 6.48 -10.58 -14.84
CA LYS A 79 7.31 -9.88 -15.85
C LYS A 79 6.73 -8.52 -16.24
N ALA A 80 5.40 -8.45 -16.41
CA ALA A 80 4.71 -7.19 -16.70
C ALA A 80 4.87 -6.20 -15.53
N ALA A 81 4.57 -6.64 -14.30
CA ALA A 81 4.70 -5.80 -13.11
C ALA A 81 6.15 -5.35 -12.87
N ARG A 82 7.14 -6.22 -13.12
CA ARG A 82 8.57 -5.88 -13.08
C ARG A 82 8.92 -4.81 -14.10
N SER A 83 8.42 -4.93 -15.33
CA SER A 83 8.69 -3.95 -16.39
C SER A 83 8.12 -2.58 -16.05
N GLU A 84 6.88 -2.55 -15.54
CA GLU A 84 6.26 -1.32 -15.05
C GLU A 84 6.99 -0.71 -13.86
N PHE A 85 7.40 -1.55 -12.91
CA PHE A 85 8.14 -1.12 -11.73
C PHE A 85 9.49 -0.51 -12.11
N MET A 86 10.24 -1.17 -12.98
CA MET A 86 11.52 -0.68 -13.50
C MET A 86 11.34 0.62 -14.29
N ALA A 87 10.31 0.71 -15.14
CA ALA A 87 10.01 1.94 -15.87
C ALA A 87 9.71 3.11 -14.92
N LYS A 88 8.85 2.91 -13.91
CA LYS A 88 8.54 3.93 -12.89
C LYS A 88 9.78 4.30 -12.06
N HIS A 89 10.60 3.31 -11.71
CA HIS A 89 11.81 3.52 -10.92
C HIS A 89 12.85 4.32 -11.71
N GLN A 90 13.05 3.99 -13.00
CA GLN A 90 13.90 4.72 -13.93
C GLN A 90 13.44 6.18 -14.05
N LEU A 91 12.14 6.41 -14.30
CA LEU A 91 11.56 7.75 -14.38
C LEU A 91 11.78 8.56 -13.10
N ARG A 92 11.69 7.93 -11.92
CA ARG A 92 11.92 8.60 -10.64
C ARG A 92 13.39 8.95 -10.42
N ILE A 93 14.34 8.14 -10.89
CA ILE A 93 15.77 8.46 -10.89
C ILE A 93 16.07 9.59 -11.87
N ASP A 94 15.49 9.58 -13.06
CA ASP A 94 15.67 10.63 -14.07
C ASP A 94 15.06 11.98 -13.62
N LEU A 95 13.92 11.97 -12.91
CA LEU A 95 13.36 13.17 -12.26
C LEU A 95 14.17 13.64 -11.05
N SER A 96 14.98 12.78 -10.46
CA SER A 96 15.91 13.17 -9.38
C SER A 96 17.22 13.74 -9.93
N LYS A 97 17.48 13.56 -11.24
CA LYS A 97 18.65 14.08 -11.97
C LYS A 97 18.41 15.42 -12.64
N VAL A 98 17.20 15.95 -12.63
CA VAL A 98 17.01 17.37 -12.98
C VAL A 98 17.62 18.16 -11.82
N PRO A 99 18.73 18.90 -12.02
CA PRO A 99 19.16 19.84 -11.00
C PRO A 99 17.97 20.75 -10.70
N ASP A 100 17.75 21.02 -9.42
CA ASP A 100 16.82 22.05 -8.94
C ASP A 100 17.26 23.38 -9.56
N THR A 101 16.84 23.60 -10.80
CA THR A 101 16.90 24.88 -11.46
C THR A 101 15.54 25.48 -11.20
N ALA A 102 15.24 25.64 -9.91
CA ALA A 102 14.13 26.46 -9.48
C ALA A 102 14.31 27.82 -10.18
N PRO A 103 13.39 28.24 -11.07
CA PRO A 103 13.43 29.61 -11.54
C PRO A 103 13.36 30.50 -10.29
N PRO A 104 14.25 31.51 -10.16
CA PRO A 104 14.30 32.34 -8.96
C PRO A 104 12.90 32.88 -8.72
N ARG A 105 12.31 32.52 -7.57
CA ARG A 105 11.03 33.04 -7.13
C ARG A 105 11.15 34.56 -7.15
N LYS A 106 10.48 35.22 -8.10
CA LYS A 106 10.24 36.66 -8.02
C LYS A 106 9.52 36.89 -6.68
N ALA A 107 10.13 37.74 -5.86
CA ALA A 107 9.67 38.09 -4.54
C ALA A 107 8.19 38.48 -4.55
N LYS A 108 7.45 37.99 -3.55
CA LYS A 108 6.11 38.47 -3.20
C LYS A 108 6.15 40.00 -3.00
N PRO A 109 5.23 40.77 -3.60
CA PRO A 109 4.94 42.12 -3.13
C PRO A 109 4.37 42.05 -1.70
N ALA A 110 4.72 43.06 -0.90
CA ALA A 110 4.36 43.22 0.51
C ALA A 110 2.83 43.29 0.74
N PRO A 111 2.36 42.92 1.95
CA PRO A 111 0.94 42.98 2.31
C PRO A 111 0.48 44.44 2.47
N GLU A 112 -0.64 44.78 1.84
CA GLU A 112 -1.42 45.98 2.17
C GLU A 112 -2.32 45.69 3.40
N PRO A 113 -2.51 46.66 4.31
CA PRO A 113 -3.32 46.49 5.51
C PRO A 113 -4.81 46.62 5.22
N ASP A 114 -5.58 45.56 5.45
CA ASP A 114 -7.05 45.61 5.55
C ASP A 114 -7.44 46.17 6.94
N GLU A 115 -7.87 47.43 6.98
CA GLU A 115 -8.55 48.04 8.13
C GLU A 115 -10.07 48.05 7.94
N ALA A 116 -10.77 47.83 9.08
CA ALA A 116 -12.14 48.27 9.41
C ALA A 116 -13.37 47.37 9.06
N ILE A 117 -13.56 46.32 9.86
CA ILE A 117 -14.66 46.02 10.82
C ILE A 117 -16.13 46.46 10.51
N ASN A 118 -17.05 45.51 10.75
CA ASN A 118 -18.48 45.56 11.18
C ASN A 118 -19.60 45.50 10.12
N ALA A 119 -20.44 44.46 10.19
CA ALA A 119 -21.83 44.54 10.69
C ALA A 119 -22.53 43.16 10.68
N ASP A 120 -23.33 42.90 11.72
CA ASP A 120 -24.48 41.97 11.85
C ASP A 120 -24.21 40.47 11.67
N ASP A 121 -24.18 39.61 12.70
CA ASP A 121 -25.19 39.35 13.75
C ASP A 121 -26.51 38.78 13.19
N ASP A 122 -26.53 37.46 12.94
CA ASP A 122 -27.70 36.60 13.18
C ASP A 122 -27.27 35.11 13.10
N ILE A 123 -26.96 34.52 14.26
CA ILE A 123 -26.72 33.09 14.41
C ILE A 123 -28.00 32.49 15.00
N PRO A 124 -28.86 31.82 14.21
CA PRO A 124 -29.97 31.08 14.80
C PRO A 124 -29.46 29.83 15.51
N GLU A 125 -29.43 29.99 16.84
CA GLU A 125 -29.75 29.07 17.93
C GLU A 125 -29.88 27.57 17.60
N PHE A 126 -29.01 26.82 18.27
CA PHE A 126 -28.98 25.37 18.41
C PHE A 126 -30.22 24.92 19.20
N ASP A 127 -31.19 24.28 18.54
CA ASP A 127 -32.29 23.60 19.22
C ASP A 127 -31.83 22.19 19.63
N ASP A 128 -31.66 22.06 20.93
CA ASP A 128 -31.38 20.84 21.69
C ASP A 128 -32.71 20.09 21.85
N SER A 129 -32.82 18.91 21.23
CA SER A 129 -33.86 17.95 21.59
C SER A 129 -33.22 16.59 21.79
N ASP A 130 -32.95 16.38 23.07
CA ASP A 130 -32.73 15.14 23.78
C ASP A 130 -33.88 14.14 23.55
N ASP A 131 -33.54 12.87 23.76
CA ASP A 131 -34.44 11.78 24.14
C ASP A 131 -35.41 11.21 23.09
N ASP A 132 -35.08 10.04 22.54
CA ASP A 132 -35.92 8.87 22.82
C ASP A 132 -35.14 7.57 22.60
N ASN A 133 -34.94 6.91 23.73
CA ASN A 133 -34.54 5.54 23.91
C ASN A 133 -35.66 4.59 23.46
N ASP A 134 -35.41 3.76 22.44
CA ASP A 134 -36.14 2.50 22.26
C ASP A 134 -35.15 1.33 22.20
N SER A 135 -34.91 0.81 23.40
CA SER A 135 -34.52 -0.57 23.68
C SER A 135 -35.62 -1.54 23.22
N PHE A 136 -35.24 -2.80 22.96
CA PHE A 136 -36.09 -3.99 22.64
C PHE A 136 -36.61 -4.05 21.20
N ASP A 137 -36.42 -5.11 20.40
CA ASP A 137 -36.48 -6.54 20.71
C ASP A 137 -35.36 -7.36 20.05
N ASP A 138 -34.53 -7.93 20.91
CA ASP A 138 -33.97 -9.27 20.76
C ASP A 138 -35.12 -10.28 20.92
N MET A 139 -35.56 -10.89 19.82
CA MET A 139 -36.36 -12.12 19.84
C MET A 139 -35.74 -13.11 18.86
N GLY A 140 -34.66 -13.75 19.31
CA GLY A 140 -34.46 -15.15 18.99
C GLY A 140 -35.34 -16.00 19.89
N ASP A 141 -36.10 -16.93 19.31
CA ASP A 141 -36.43 -18.28 19.81
C ASP A 141 -37.50 -18.88 18.84
N SER A 142 -37.15 -19.88 18.01
CA SER A 142 -37.61 -21.29 18.11
C SER A 142 -39.07 -21.49 17.59
N VAL A 143 -39.49 -22.53 16.88
CA VAL A 143 -39.09 -23.93 16.73
C VAL A 143 -39.89 -24.52 15.54
N ASP A 144 -39.33 -25.56 14.95
CA ASP A 144 -39.91 -26.52 13.99
C ASP A 144 -40.98 -27.39 14.70
N ASP A 145 -42.21 -27.43 14.19
CA ASP A 145 -43.14 -28.59 14.26
C ASP A 145 -44.17 -28.52 13.12
#